data_AF-A0A9P7KL94-F1
#
_entry.id   AF-A0A9P7KL94-F1
#
_cell.length_a   1.000
_cell.length_b   1.000
_cell.length_c   1.000
_cell.angle_alpha   90.00
_cell.angle_beta   90.00
_cell.angle_gamma   90.00
#
_symmetry.space_group_name_H-M   'P 1'
#
loop_
_entity.id
_entity.type
_entity.pdbx_description
1 polymer ?
#
loop_
_entity_poly.entity_id
_entity_poly.type
_entity_poly.pdbx_seq_one_letter_code
_entity_poly.pdbx_strand_id
1 'polypeptide(L)' 'MASVNPVNPKPFMQELTGKPVFVRLKWGLEYKGFLVSTDGYMNLQLANTEEFQDGQSNGALGEVFIRYV' A
#
# COMPACT_ATOMS: atom_id res chain seq x y z
N MET A 1 -24.44 -13.65 12.98
CA MET A 1 -23.02 -13.85 12.61
C MET A 1 -22.80 -13.15 11.29
N ALA A 2 -21.78 -12.28 11.15
CA ALA A 2 -21.50 -11.64 9.86
C ALA A 2 -20.97 -12.71 8.90
N SER A 3 -21.59 -12.85 7.73
CA SER A 3 -21.10 -13.70 6.66
C SER A 3 -19.81 -13.09 6.10
N VAL A 4 -18.70 -13.82 6.20
CA VAL A 4 -17.45 -13.43 5.53
C VAL A 4 -17.64 -13.70 4.05
N ASN A 5 -17.89 -12.65 3.27
CA ASN A 5 -17.85 -12.75 1.82
C ASN A 5 -16.38 -12.77 1.40
N PRO A 6 -15.89 -13.82 0.71
CA PRO A 6 -14.54 -13.87 0.24
C PRO A 6 -14.31 -12.71 -0.73
N VAL A 7 -13.35 -11.84 -0.42
CA VAL A 7 -12.94 -10.75 -1.30
C VAL A 7 -11.77 -11.22 -2.14
N ASN A 8 -11.91 -11.13 -3.46
CA ASN A 8 -10.82 -11.45 -4.36
C ASN A 8 -9.74 -10.34 -4.26
N PRO A 9 -8.45 -10.70 -4.05
CA PRO A 9 -7.40 -9.71 -3.84
C PRO A 9 -7.23 -8.74 -5.01
N LYS A 10 -7.34 -9.22 -6.26
CA LYS A 10 -7.12 -8.39 -7.45
C LYS A 10 -8.18 -7.27 -7.60
N PRO A 11 -9.49 -7.55 -7.57
CA PRO A 11 -10.52 -6.50 -7.51
C PRO A 11 -10.34 -5.55 -6.33
N PHE A 12 -10.02 -6.08 -5.14
CA PHE A 12 -9.78 -5.26 -3.95
C PHE A 12 -8.66 -4.24 -4.16
N MET A 13 -7.52 -4.67 -4.70
CA MET A 13 -6.40 -3.78 -5.01
C MET A 13 -6.77 -2.72 -6.04
N GLN A 14 -7.56 -3.07 -7.05
CA GLN A 14 -8.05 -2.12 -8.05
C GLN A 14 -8.96 -1.05 -7.43
N GLU A 15 -9.85 -1.45 -6.50
CA GLU A 15 -10.73 -0.54 -5.76
C GLU A 15 -9.98 0.44 -4.84
N LEU A 16 -8.72 0.16 -4.51
CA LEU A 16 -7.87 1.04 -3.69
C LEU A 16 -7.15 2.12 -4.51
N THR A 17 -7.16 2.03 -5.84
CA THR A 17 -6.54 3.06 -6.70
C THR A 17 -7.14 4.44 -6.41
N GLY A 18 -6.28 5.44 -6.22
CA GLY A 18 -6.64 6.81 -5.84
C GLY A 18 -6.94 7.01 -4.35
N LYS A 19 -6.94 5.94 -3.54
CA LYS A 19 -7.24 6.02 -2.10
C LYS A 19 -5.94 6.04 -1.26
N PRO A 20 -5.97 6.65 -0.07
CA PRO A 20 -4.89 6.51 0.89
C PRO A 20 -4.78 5.05 1.33
N VAL A 21 -3.56 4.52 1.30
CA VAL A 21 -3.24 3.15 1.69
C VAL A 21 -2.08 3.14 2.68
N PHE A 22 -2.01 2.04 3.43
CA PHE A 22 -0.95 1.75 4.37
C PHE A 22 -0.30 0.43 3.95
N VAL A 23 0.96 0.48 3.54
CA VAL A 23 1.69 -0.68 3.04
C VAL A 23 2.76 -1.05 4.06
N ARG A 24 2.67 -2.25 4.62
CA ARG A 24 3.66 -2.77 5.58
C ARG A 24 4.48 -3.87 4.94
N LEU A 25 5.80 -3.68 4.91
CA LEU A 25 6.75 -4.68 4.45
C LEU A 25 7.05 -5.72 5.54
N LYS A 26 7.61 -6.86 5.14
CA LYS A 26 7.89 -8.02 6.03
C LYS A 26 8.67 -7.65 7.31
N TRP A 27 9.57 -6.67 7.22
CA TRP A 27 10.48 -6.29 8.30
C TRP A 27 10.07 -5.00 9.03
N GLY A 28 8.79 -4.62 8.96
CA GLY A 28 8.25 -3.52 9.77
C GLY A 28 8.38 -2.13 9.17
N LEU A 29 9.03 -2.00 8.00
CA LEU A 29 9.02 -0.74 7.25
C LEU A 29 7.62 -0.51 6.66
N GLU A 30 7.10 0.69 6.87
CA GLU A 30 5.74 1.06 6.52
C GLU A 30 5.72 2.29 5.62
N TYR A 31 4.78 2.31 4.68
CA TYR A 31 4.55 3.43 3.78
C TYR A 31 3.10 3.86 3.83
N LYS A 32 2.87 5.15 4.02
CA LYS A 32 1.54 5.77 3.89
C LYS A 32 1.55 6.67 2.67
N GLY A 33 0.59 6.49 1.77
CA GLY A 33 0.50 7.32 0.56
C GLY A 33 -0.79 7.02 -0.20
N PHE A 34 -0.96 7.65 -1.36
CA PHE A 34 -2.07 7.36 -2.27
C PHE A 34 -1.66 6.30 -3.28
N LEU A 35 -2.44 5.23 -3.42
CA LEU A 35 -2.16 4.21 -4.43
C LEU A 35 -2.42 4.77 -5.83
N VAL A 36 -1.38 4.95 -6.63
CA VAL A 36 -1.49 5.45 -8.00
C VAL A 36 -1.78 4.32 -8.97
N SER A 37 -1.04 3.22 -8.85
CA SER A 37 -1.20 2.06 -9.73
C SER A 37 -0.67 0.78 -9.08
N THR A 38 -1.11 -0.36 -9.60
CA THR A 38 -0.62 -1.69 -9.23
C THR A 38 -0.74 -2.67 -10.40
N ASP A 39 0.02 -3.77 -10.35
CA ASP A 39 0.01 -4.81 -11.38
C ASP A 39 -0.39 -6.19 -10.84
N GLY A 40 -0.34 -7.22 -11.69
CA GLY A 40 -0.69 -8.59 -11.32
C GLY A 40 0.22 -9.25 -10.29
N TYR A 41 1.37 -8.64 -9.97
CA TYR A 41 2.34 -9.12 -8.98
C TYR A 41 2.29 -8.31 -7.68
N MET A 42 1.38 -7.33 -7.57
CA MET A 42 1.29 -6.40 -6.45
C MET A 42 2.54 -5.52 -6.30
N ASN A 43 3.19 -5.16 -7.42
CA ASN A 43 4.02 -3.96 -7.40
C ASN A 43 3.11 -2.74 -7.19
N LEU A 44 3.57 -1.74 -6.43
CA LEU A 44 2.77 -0.59 -6.02
C LEU A 44 3.47 0.70 -6.39
N GLN A 45 2.75 1.63 -7.02
CA GLN A 45 3.17 3.01 -7.16
C GLN A 45 2.37 3.86 -6.16
N LEU A 46 3.07 4.60 -5.31
CA LEU A 46 2.48 5.48 -4.30
C LEU A 46 2.86 6.94 -4.57
N ALA A 47 1.91 7.86 -4.38
CA ALA A 47 2.13 9.30 -4.40
C ALA A 47 1.94 9.91 -3.00
N ASN A 48 2.58 11.04 -2.75
CA ASN A 48 2.60 11.74 -1.45
C ASN A 48 2.93 10.79 -0.29
N THR A 49 3.95 9.96 -0.51
CA THR A 49 4.32 8.88 0.39
C THR A 49 5.15 9.42 1.55
N GLU A 50 4.87 8.93 2.74
CA GLU A 50 5.64 9.12 3.96
C GLU A 50 6.06 7.75 4.49
N GLU A 51 7.33 7.62 4.88
CA GLU A 51 7.89 6.39 5.43
C GLU A 51 7.77 6.35 6.95
N PHE A 52 7.46 5.18 7.48
CA PHE A 52 7.34 4.93 8.91
C PHE A 52 8.17 3.71 9.31
N GLN A 53 8.81 3.81 10.47
CA GLN A 53 9.50 2.70 11.13
C GLN A 53 9.15 2.73 12.61
N ASP A 54 8.71 1.60 13.16
CA ASP A 54 8.29 1.47 14.57
C ASP A 54 7.25 2.53 14.99
N GLY A 55 6.35 2.88 14.07
CA GLY A 55 5.29 3.87 14.28
C GLY A 55 5.75 5.34 14.23
N GLN A 56 7.03 5.61 14.04
CA GLN A 56 7.57 6.96 13.86
C GLN A 56 7.73 7.29 12.38
N SER A 57 7.45 8.54 12.01
CA SER A 57 7.68 9.03 10.65
C SER A 57 9.18 9.30 10.44
N ASN A 58 9.72 8.74 9.36
CA ASN A 58 11.06 9.03 8.84
C ASN A 58 11.04 10.19 7.82
N GLY A 59 9.86 10.72 7.50
CA GLY A 59 9.67 11.86 6.60
C GLY A 59 9.01 11.51 5.26
N ALA A 60 8.76 12.57 4.48
CA ALA A 60 8.10 12.48 3.18
C ALA A 60 9.09 12.03 2.10
N LEU A 61 8.69 11.03 1.31
CA LEU A 61 9.40 10.52 0.14
C LEU A 61 8.79 11.00 -1.18
N GLY A 62 7.54 11.46 -1.17
CA GLY A 62 6.85 11.87 -2.39
C GLY A 62 6.40 10.67 -3.23
N GLU A 63 6.96 10.48 -4.42
CA GLU A 63 6.60 9.36 -5.29
C GLU A 63 7.49 8.14 -5.01
N VAL A 64 6.88 6.99 -4.74
CA VAL A 64 7.58 5.75 -4.36
C VAL A 64 7.07 4.58 -5.19
N PHE A 65 7.99 3.74 -5.65
CA PHE A 65 7.67 2.46 -6.29
C PHE A 65 8.12 1.30 -5.39
N ILE A 66 7.18 0.48 -4.95
CA ILE A 66 7.42 -0.70 -4.11
C ILE A 66 7.33 -1.93 -5.00
N ARG A 67 8.43 -2.69 -5.06
CA ARG A 67 8.51 -3.93 -5.82
C ARG A 67 8.20 -5.13 -4.92
N TYR A 68 7.43 -6.08 -5.44
CA TYR A 68 7.28 -7.39 -4.82
C TYR A 68 8.61 -8.17 -4.88
N VAL A 69 9.04 -8.75 -3.75
CA VAL A 69 10.23 -9.62 -3.62
C VAL A 69 9.89 -10.87 -2.81
#